data_AF-A7TQS5-F1
#
_entry.id   AF-A7TQS5-F1
#
_cell.length_a   1.000
_cell.length_b   1.000
_cell.length_c   1.000
_cell.angle_alpha   90.00
_cell.angle_beta   90.00
_cell.angle_gamma   90.00
#
_symmetry.space_group_name_H-M   'P 1'
#
loop_
_entity.id
_entity.type
_entity.pdbx_description
1 polymer ?
#
loop_
_entity_poly.entity_id
_entity_poly.type
_entity_poly.pdbx_seq_one_letter_code
_entity_poly.pdbx_strand_id
1 'polypeptide(L)'
;MEAKAVNKGKFIHRLYQYYHICTTFLFCTLLARWLILMPLVGSRYLPGAVHELLIYLLGISSLIELFWRFYFHGLKNGFMSLTTLKDVNFLYFVRVMHFYDDYEYELVLKNTTYSSFIIGLSFTQAYCHWNNLFKRQKSSYGIRSIYWKINTWIMMPTLYLSEFYLLLLNNRNPNFHSTPLLDKINKCALVVFIPISLIALKKHISKI
;
A
#
# COMPACT_ATOMS: atom_id res chain seq x y z
N MET A 1 14.56 -18.89 -34.03
CA MET A 1 13.40 -18.42 -33.24
C MET A 1 13.74 -18.10 -31.78
N GLU A 2 14.80 -18.68 -31.20
CA GLU A 2 15.22 -18.46 -29.80
C GLU A 2 15.67 -17.02 -29.47
N ALA A 3 16.36 -16.33 -30.38
CA ALA A 3 16.80 -14.94 -30.17
C ALA A 3 15.63 -13.96 -29.96
N LYS A 4 14.47 -14.18 -30.62
CA LYS A 4 13.26 -13.37 -30.43
C LYS A 4 12.61 -13.63 -29.05
N ALA A 5 12.66 -14.87 -28.54
CA ALA A 5 12.15 -15.21 -27.23
C ALA A 5 13.03 -14.63 -26.10
N VAL A 6 14.35 -14.70 -26.26
CA VAL A 6 15.32 -14.11 -25.31
C VAL A 6 15.19 -12.59 -25.23
N ASN A 7 15.00 -11.90 -26.38
CA ASN A 7 14.79 -10.45 -26.39
C ASN A 7 13.45 -10.03 -25.76
N LYS A 8 12.36 -10.80 -25.99
CA LYS A 8 11.08 -10.56 -25.32
C LYS A 8 11.22 -10.69 -23.79
N GLY A 9 11.89 -11.73 -23.31
CA GLY A 9 12.13 -11.92 -21.87
C GLY A 9 12.92 -10.77 -21.23
N LYS A 10 13.95 -10.25 -21.92
CA LYS A 10 14.73 -9.09 -21.45
C LYS A 10 13.90 -7.80 -21.41
N PHE A 11 13.05 -7.57 -22.42
CA PHE A 11 12.20 -6.38 -22.48
C PHE A 11 11.18 -6.37 -21.34
N ILE A 12 10.50 -7.50 -21.10
CA ILE A 12 9.49 -7.64 -20.04
C ILE A 12 10.11 -7.42 -18.66
N HIS A 13 11.30 -7.97 -18.42
CA HIS A 13 12.01 -7.77 -17.15
C HIS A 13 12.44 -6.30 -16.95
N ARG A 14 12.80 -5.58 -18.02
CA ARG A 14 13.08 -4.13 -17.94
C ARG A 14 11.82 -3.32 -17.67
N LEU A 15 10.68 -3.69 -18.25
CA LEU A 15 9.40 -3.02 -17.98
C LEU A 15 8.98 -3.20 -16.52
N TYR A 16 9.15 -4.41 -15.97
CA TYR A 16 8.93 -4.68 -14.55
C TYR A 16 9.84 -3.85 -13.65
N GLN A 17 11.14 -3.75 -13.98
CA GLN A 17 12.07 -2.89 -13.25
C GLN A 17 11.68 -1.42 -13.34
N TYR A 18 11.35 -0.93 -14.54
CA TYR A 18 10.92 0.45 -14.76
C TYR A 18 9.69 0.79 -13.92
N TYR A 19 8.69 -0.10 -13.89
CA TYR A 19 7.54 0.01 -13.01
C TYR A 19 7.95 0.16 -11.53
N HIS A 20 8.85 -0.69 -11.02
CA HIS A 20 9.32 -0.57 -9.64
C HIS A 20 10.07 0.75 -9.36
N ILE A 21 10.86 1.26 -10.32
CA ILE A 21 11.54 2.55 -10.19
C ILE A 21 10.49 3.65 -10.07
N CYS A 22 9.58 3.74 -11.04
CA CYS A 22 8.53 4.74 -11.09
C CYS A 22 7.66 4.71 -9.83
N THR A 23 7.20 3.53 -9.42
CA THR A 23 6.36 3.39 -8.22
C THR A 23 7.11 3.78 -6.95
N THR A 24 8.40 3.44 -6.83
CA THR A 24 9.24 3.91 -5.70
C THR A 24 9.29 5.44 -5.65
N PHE A 25 9.58 6.08 -6.78
CA PHE A 25 9.61 7.54 -6.86
C PHE A 25 8.25 8.16 -6.52
N LEU A 26 7.14 7.60 -7.02
CA LEU A 26 5.80 8.10 -6.73
C LEU A 26 5.46 8.04 -5.23
N PHE A 27 5.81 6.96 -4.54
CA PHE A 27 5.63 6.89 -3.08
C PHE A 27 6.55 7.85 -2.33
N CYS A 28 7.79 8.05 -2.78
CA CYS A 28 8.66 9.08 -2.23
C CYS A 28 8.10 10.50 -2.45
N THR A 29 7.52 10.78 -3.62
CA THR A 29 6.86 12.05 -3.93
C THR A 29 5.63 12.27 -3.05
N LEU A 30 4.82 11.22 -2.83
CA LEU A 30 3.70 11.27 -1.89
C LEU A 30 4.17 11.65 -0.48
N LEU A 31 5.24 11.01 0.01
CA LEU A 31 5.84 11.33 1.31
C LEU A 31 6.33 12.78 1.37
N ALA A 32 7.12 13.20 0.38
CA ALA A 32 7.68 14.56 0.35
C ALA A 32 6.57 15.62 0.33
N ARG A 33 5.56 15.42 -0.51
CA ARG A 33 4.39 16.32 -0.59
C ARG A 33 3.64 16.35 0.74
N TRP A 34 3.49 15.22 1.41
CA TRP A 34 2.85 15.15 2.71
C TRP A 34 3.65 15.88 3.80
N LEU A 35 4.96 15.67 3.89
CA LEU A 35 5.82 16.31 4.88
C LEU A 35 5.83 17.84 4.73
N ILE A 36 5.81 18.35 3.50
CA ILE A 36 5.73 19.80 3.22
C ILE A 36 4.38 20.37 3.66
N LEU A 37 3.29 19.63 3.46
CA LEU A 37 1.94 20.08 3.79
C LEU A 37 1.56 19.84 5.25
N MET A 38 2.22 18.92 5.94
CA MET A 38 1.89 18.52 7.32
C MET A 38 1.75 19.71 8.30
N PRO A 39 2.59 20.76 8.27
CA PRO A 39 2.40 21.93 9.13
C PRO A 39 1.11 22.72 8.86
N LEU A 40 0.52 22.57 7.67
CA LEU A 40 -0.69 23.27 7.22
C LEU A 40 -1.96 22.44 7.50
N VAL A 41 -1.82 21.14 7.72
CA VAL A 41 -2.94 20.21 8.02
C VAL A 41 -3.29 20.35 9.50
N GLY A 42 -4.25 21.21 9.83
CA GLY A 42 -4.68 21.40 11.23
C GLY A 42 -5.76 22.44 11.49
N SER A 43 -5.99 23.43 10.62
CA SER A 43 -6.99 24.48 10.92
C SER A 43 -7.89 24.92 9.76
N ARG A 44 -7.46 24.82 8.50
CA ARG A 44 -8.26 25.25 7.33
C ARG A 44 -8.03 24.47 6.04
N TYR A 45 -6.85 23.91 5.82
CA TYR A 45 -6.51 23.26 4.56
C TYR A 45 -6.63 21.75 4.66
N LEU A 46 -7.40 21.17 3.74
CA LEU A 46 -7.51 19.74 3.59
C LEU A 46 -6.72 19.26 2.37
N PRO A 47 -5.99 18.16 2.48
CA PRO A 47 -5.07 17.74 1.43
C PRO A 47 -5.81 16.87 0.40
N GLY A 48 -6.93 17.36 -0.16
CA GLY A 48 -7.73 16.63 -1.15
C GLY A 48 -6.89 16.14 -2.33
N ALA A 49 -6.04 17.01 -2.88
CA ALA A 49 -5.12 16.63 -3.97
C ALA A 49 -4.02 15.63 -3.57
N VAL A 50 -3.70 15.49 -2.27
CA VAL A 50 -2.81 14.41 -1.79
C VAL A 50 -3.60 13.12 -1.60
N HIS A 51 -4.83 13.22 -1.12
CA HIS A 51 -5.72 12.09 -0.97
C HIS A 51 -6.05 11.46 -2.32
N GLU A 52 -6.43 12.25 -3.33
CA GLU A 52 -6.62 11.75 -4.70
C GLU A 52 -5.36 11.07 -5.22
N LEU A 53 -4.19 11.71 -5.08
CA LEU A 53 -2.91 11.13 -5.45
C LEU A 53 -2.69 9.79 -4.76
N LEU A 54 -2.94 9.70 -3.45
CA LEU A 54 -2.84 8.48 -2.66
C LEU A 54 -3.77 7.39 -3.20
N ILE A 55 -5.04 7.71 -3.46
CA ILE A 55 -6.03 6.73 -3.91
C ILE A 55 -5.68 6.20 -5.30
N TYR A 56 -5.37 7.08 -6.25
CA TYR A 56 -4.95 6.67 -7.60
C TYR A 56 -3.65 5.88 -7.57
N LEU A 57 -2.66 6.32 -6.77
CA LEU A 57 -1.40 5.62 -6.62
C LEU A 57 -1.60 4.21 -6.05
N LEU A 58 -2.37 4.07 -4.96
CA LEU A 58 -2.69 2.77 -4.37
C LEU A 58 -3.44 1.87 -5.34
N GLY A 59 -4.48 2.37 -6.00
CA GLY A 59 -5.29 1.59 -6.93
C GLY A 59 -4.47 1.09 -8.12
N ILE A 60 -3.80 2.01 -8.83
CA ILE A 60 -3.03 1.69 -10.04
C ILE A 60 -1.83 0.80 -9.71
N SER A 61 -1.06 1.12 -8.67
CA SER A 61 0.10 0.30 -8.28
C SER A 61 -0.32 -1.12 -7.88
N SER A 62 -1.40 -1.27 -7.11
CA SER A 62 -1.89 -2.59 -6.70
C SER A 62 -2.38 -3.43 -7.89
N LEU A 63 -3.09 -2.82 -8.86
CA LEU A 63 -3.53 -3.53 -10.07
C LEU A 63 -2.34 -3.99 -10.92
N ILE A 64 -1.34 -3.12 -11.12
CA ILE A 64 -0.16 -3.44 -11.92
C ILE A 64 0.72 -4.48 -11.19
N GLU A 65 0.87 -4.41 -9.86
CA GLU A 65 1.58 -5.41 -9.07
C GLU A 65 0.92 -6.79 -9.17
N LEU A 66 -0.41 -6.85 -9.04
CA LEU A 66 -1.17 -8.09 -9.22
C LEU A 66 -0.99 -8.67 -10.62
N PHE A 67 -1.07 -7.83 -11.65
CA PHE A 67 -0.83 -8.23 -13.03
C PHE A 67 0.56 -8.86 -13.19
N TRP A 68 1.61 -8.15 -12.76
CA TRP A 68 2.98 -8.66 -12.84
C TRP A 68 3.17 -9.96 -12.09
N ARG A 69 2.52 -10.07 -10.93
CA ARG A 69 2.64 -11.26 -10.11
C ARG A 69 2.00 -12.48 -10.74
N PHE A 70 0.77 -12.33 -11.26
CA PHE A 70 0.12 -13.41 -11.97
C PHE A 70 0.88 -13.78 -13.23
N TYR A 71 1.50 -12.80 -13.90
CA TYR A 71 2.36 -13.02 -15.04
C TYR A 71 3.60 -13.87 -14.70
N PHE A 72 4.35 -13.55 -13.63
CA PHE A 72 5.61 -14.23 -13.29
C PHE A 72 5.45 -15.51 -12.45
N HIS A 73 4.42 -15.60 -11.60
CA HIS A 73 4.26 -16.71 -10.65
C HIS A 73 3.04 -17.59 -10.92
N GLY A 74 2.19 -17.22 -11.88
CA GLY A 74 0.93 -17.89 -12.17
C GLY A 74 -0.15 -17.66 -11.10
N LEU A 75 -1.39 -18.05 -11.39
CA LEU A 75 -2.55 -17.77 -10.54
C LEU A 75 -2.45 -18.44 -9.16
N LYS A 76 -2.14 -19.75 -9.11
CA LYS A 76 -2.16 -20.54 -7.86
C LYS A 76 -1.16 -20.01 -6.81
N ASN A 77 0.07 -19.74 -7.22
CA ASN A 77 1.10 -19.18 -6.32
C ASN A 77 0.92 -17.68 -6.12
N GLY A 78 0.32 -16.98 -7.10
CA GLY A 78 -0.07 -15.58 -7.00
C GLY A 78 -1.07 -15.34 -5.86
N PHE A 79 -2.17 -16.07 -5.79
CA PHE A 79 -3.21 -15.82 -4.77
C PHE A 79 -2.75 -16.07 -3.31
N MET A 80 -1.88 -17.06 -3.08
CA MET A 80 -1.51 -17.52 -1.72
C MET A 80 -0.44 -16.69 -1.00
N SER A 81 -0.17 -15.48 -1.48
CA SER A 81 1.07 -14.79 -1.18
C SER A 81 0.84 -13.41 -0.58
N LEU A 82 1.72 -12.99 0.34
CA LEU A 82 1.53 -11.81 1.18
C LEU A 82 1.35 -10.50 0.39
N THR A 83 2.01 -10.35 -0.76
CA THR A 83 1.85 -9.13 -1.58
C THR A 83 0.44 -9.04 -2.17
N THR A 84 -0.22 -10.16 -2.47
CA THR A 84 -1.56 -10.19 -3.06
C THR A 84 -2.59 -9.87 -2.00
N LEU A 85 -2.39 -10.38 -0.78
CA LEU A 85 -3.16 -9.95 0.38
C LEU A 85 -3.02 -8.43 0.61
N LYS A 86 -1.81 -7.89 0.52
CA LYS A 86 -1.52 -6.46 0.62
C LYS A 86 -2.21 -5.66 -0.51
N ASP A 87 -2.07 -6.08 -1.76
CA ASP A 87 -2.65 -5.38 -2.93
C ASP A 87 -4.18 -5.43 -2.89
N VAL A 88 -4.79 -6.56 -2.51
CA VAL A 88 -6.24 -6.67 -2.30
C VAL A 88 -6.71 -5.77 -1.16
N ASN A 89 -5.95 -5.70 -0.05
CA ASN A 89 -6.24 -4.79 1.05
C ASN A 89 -6.16 -3.33 0.62
N PHE A 90 -5.19 -2.93 -0.21
CA PHE A 90 -5.12 -1.59 -0.78
C PHE A 90 -6.28 -1.27 -1.72
N LEU A 91 -6.70 -2.22 -2.56
CA LEU A 91 -7.90 -2.04 -3.39
C LEU A 91 -9.17 -1.90 -2.55
N TYR A 92 -9.26 -2.65 -1.45
CA TYR A 92 -10.33 -2.50 -0.48
C TYR A 92 -10.29 -1.13 0.21
N PHE A 93 -9.11 -0.69 0.68
CA PHE A 93 -8.92 0.63 1.27
C PHE A 93 -9.34 1.73 0.29
N VAL A 94 -8.89 1.65 -0.96
CA VAL A 94 -9.31 2.57 -2.04
C VAL A 94 -10.82 2.56 -2.18
N ARG A 95 -11.46 1.40 -2.23
CA ARG A 95 -12.92 1.34 -2.36
C ARG A 95 -13.66 2.00 -1.19
N VAL A 96 -13.13 1.87 0.02
CA VAL A 96 -13.75 2.38 1.25
C VAL A 96 -13.47 3.87 1.46
N MET A 97 -12.29 4.33 1.06
CA MET A 97 -11.77 5.67 1.33
C MET A 97 -11.77 6.58 0.10
N HIS A 98 -12.23 6.14 -1.06
CA HIS A 98 -12.37 7.01 -2.24
C HIS A 98 -13.63 7.86 -2.10
N PHE A 99 -13.46 9.09 -1.61
CA PHE A 99 -14.50 10.11 -1.59
C PHE A 99 -14.53 10.83 -2.94
N TYR A 100 -15.72 11.13 -3.47
CA TYR A 100 -15.86 11.78 -4.77
C TYR A 100 -16.06 13.30 -4.66
N ASP A 101 -16.71 13.81 -3.60
CA ASP A 101 -17.26 15.18 -3.65
C ASP A 101 -16.87 16.12 -2.48
N ASP A 102 -16.59 15.64 -1.26
CA ASP A 102 -16.40 16.52 -0.09
C ASP A 102 -15.19 16.16 0.79
N TYR A 103 -13.98 16.40 0.27
CA TYR A 103 -12.78 16.21 1.08
C TYR A 103 -12.75 17.19 2.28
N GLU A 104 -13.18 18.44 2.11
CA GLU A 104 -13.03 19.53 3.10
C GLU A 104 -13.72 19.28 4.45
N TYR A 105 -14.79 18.50 4.47
CA TYR A 105 -15.57 18.19 5.67
C TYR A 105 -15.23 16.83 6.29
N GLU A 106 -14.35 16.05 5.64
CA GLU A 106 -14.08 14.70 6.06
C GLU A 106 -13.17 14.64 7.29
N LEU A 107 -13.74 14.33 8.45
CA LEU A 107 -13.04 14.25 9.74
C LEU A 107 -11.94 13.18 9.73
N VAL A 108 -12.13 12.13 8.92
CA VAL A 108 -11.17 11.03 8.79
C VAL A 108 -9.83 11.54 8.24
N LEU A 109 -9.86 12.46 7.27
CA LEU A 109 -8.66 13.00 6.59
C LEU A 109 -7.92 14.05 7.42
N LYS A 110 -8.58 14.66 8.40
CA LYS A 110 -7.97 15.62 9.36
C LYS A 110 -7.29 14.92 10.54
N ASN A 111 -7.51 13.62 10.70
CA ASN A 111 -7.01 12.88 11.87
C ASN A 111 -5.50 12.63 11.77
N THR A 112 -4.80 12.65 12.90
CA THR A 112 -3.35 12.36 12.97
C THR A 112 -3.02 10.96 12.45
N THR A 113 -3.94 10.02 12.57
CA THR A 113 -3.80 8.67 12.00
C THR A 113 -3.73 8.67 10.49
N TYR A 114 -4.35 9.62 9.80
CA TYR A 114 -4.20 9.79 8.35
C TYR A 114 -2.77 10.18 7.98
N SER A 115 -2.15 11.06 8.77
CA SER A 115 -0.74 11.42 8.63
C SER A 115 0.17 10.21 8.83
N SER A 116 -0.05 9.45 9.91
CA SER A 116 0.72 8.23 10.19
C SER A 116 0.56 7.19 9.09
N PHE A 117 -0.64 7.06 8.53
CA PHE A 117 -0.91 6.15 7.41
C PHE A 117 -0.12 6.55 6.17
N ILE A 118 -0.17 7.81 5.74
CA ILE A 118 0.58 8.27 4.56
C ILE A 118 2.08 8.04 4.74
N ILE A 119 2.64 8.38 5.91
CA ILE A 119 4.06 8.19 6.18
C ILE A 119 4.43 6.71 6.16
N GLY A 120 3.72 5.88 6.92
CA GLY A 120 3.97 4.44 7.01
C GLY A 120 3.83 3.77 5.65
N LEU A 121 2.76 4.09 4.91
CA LEU A 121 2.50 3.56 3.58
C LEU A 121 3.62 3.93 2.61
N SER A 122 3.94 5.22 2.52
CA SER A 122 4.93 5.72 1.56
C SER A 122 6.30 5.10 1.82
N PHE A 123 6.72 5.03 3.09
CA PHE A 123 7.99 4.42 3.47
C PHE A 123 8.01 2.92 3.16
N THR A 124 6.98 2.18 3.57
CA THR A 124 6.93 0.73 3.36
C THR A 124 6.80 0.35 1.90
N GLN A 125 6.02 1.09 1.09
CA GLN A 125 5.92 0.82 -0.34
C GLN A 125 7.19 1.22 -1.09
N ALA A 126 7.76 2.40 -0.83
CA ALA A 126 9.03 2.78 -1.44
C ALA A 126 10.13 1.75 -1.13
N TYR A 127 10.24 1.31 0.12
CA TYR A 127 11.16 0.25 0.52
C TYR A 127 10.88 -1.08 -0.20
N CYS A 128 9.60 -1.47 -0.32
CA CYS A 128 9.21 -2.72 -0.97
C CYS A 128 9.56 -2.73 -2.47
N HIS A 129 9.15 -1.70 -3.21
CA HIS A 129 9.43 -1.60 -4.64
C HIS A 129 10.92 -1.44 -4.92
N TRP A 130 11.65 -0.69 -4.08
CA TRP A 130 13.10 -0.58 -4.20
C TRP A 130 13.81 -1.93 -4.08
N ASN A 131 13.43 -2.75 -3.10
CA ASN A 131 14.03 -4.06 -2.90
C ASN A 131 13.66 -5.10 -3.97
N ASN A 132 12.59 -4.86 -4.74
CA ASN A 132 12.19 -5.72 -5.85
C ASN A 132 12.92 -5.38 -7.17
N LEU A 133 13.65 -4.25 -7.24
CA LEU A 133 14.42 -3.84 -8.43
C LEU A 133 15.60 -4.74 -8.75
N PHE A 134 16.34 -5.12 -7.70
CA PHE A 134 17.53 -5.93 -7.81
C PHE A 134 17.15 -7.39 -7.63
N LYS A 135 17.62 -8.27 -8.52
CA LYS A 135 17.42 -9.72 -8.39
C LYS A 135 17.86 -10.12 -6.98
N ARG A 136 16.91 -10.57 -6.16
CA ARG A 136 17.14 -11.08 -4.81
C ARG A 136 18.15 -12.22 -4.87
N GLN A 137 19.43 -11.92 -4.63
CA GLN A 137 20.36 -12.96 -4.22
C GLN A 137 19.86 -13.46 -2.86
N LYS A 138 19.62 -14.78 -2.76
CA LYS A 138 19.21 -15.47 -1.53
C LYS A 138 20.11 -15.14 -0.30
N SER A 139 21.31 -14.60 -0.53
CA SER A 139 22.26 -14.15 0.48
C SER A 139 21.88 -12.82 1.18
N SER A 140 21.05 -11.97 0.56
CA SER A 140 20.68 -10.67 1.15
C SER A 140 19.64 -10.77 2.29
N TYR A 141 19.05 -11.95 2.49
CA TYR A 141 18.13 -12.24 3.60
C TYR A 141 18.82 -12.19 4.99
N GLY A 142 20.16 -12.27 5.05
CA GLY A 142 20.90 -12.36 6.31
C GLY A 142 21.31 -11.02 6.96
N ILE A 143 21.43 -9.92 6.19
CA ILE A 143 21.95 -8.66 6.74
C ILE A 143 20.76 -7.77 7.11
N ARG A 144 20.36 -7.83 8.39
CA ARG A 144 19.32 -6.99 8.99
C ARG A 144 19.75 -5.52 9.01
N SER A 145 19.71 -4.87 7.86
CA SER A 145 20.00 -3.45 7.73
C SER A 145 19.10 -2.65 8.65
N ILE A 146 19.58 -1.48 9.08
CA ILE A 146 18.81 -0.57 9.93
C ILE A 146 17.48 -0.23 9.25
N TYR A 147 17.48 -0.04 7.93
CA TYR A 147 16.28 0.19 7.13
C TYR A 147 15.26 -0.96 7.23
N TRP A 148 15.70 -2.21 7.18
CA TRP A 148 14.81 -3.36 7.35
C TRP A 148 14.18 -3.38 8.76
N LYS A 149 14.98 -3.09 9.80
CA LYS A 149 14.50 -3.06 11.19
C LYS A 149 13.46 -1.96 11.38
N ILE A 150 13.75 -0.74 10.92
CA ILE A 150 12.82 0.39 10.97
C ILE A 150 11.53 0.05 10.21
N ASN A 151 11.65 -0.48 8.98
CA ASN A 151 10.47 -0.80 8.20
C ASN A 151 9.60 -1.88 8.87
N THR A 152 10.21 -2.95 9.38
CA THR A 152 9.49 -4.10 9.94
C THR A 152 8.90 -3.84 11.31
N TRP A 153 9.63 -3.14 12.19
CA TRP A 153 9.24 -2.97 13.59
C TRP A 153 8.56 -1.64 13.89
N ILE A 154 8.71 -0.64 13.03
CA ILE A 154 8.12 0.70 13.23
C ILE A 154 7.09 0.98 12.15
N MET A 155 7.51 0.99 10.87
CA MET A 155 6.64 1.49 9.79
C MET A 155 5.49 0.55 9.46
N MET A 156 5.73 -0.77 9.38
CA MET A 156 4.65 -1.74 9.13
C MET A 156 3.59 -1.76 10.25
N PRO A 157 3.95 -1.84 11.55
CA PRO A 157 2.96 -1.72 12.62
C PRO A 157 2.22 -0.39 12.60
N THR A 158 2.93 0.72 12.35
CA THR A 158 2.31 2.05 12.23
C THR A 158 1.30 2.07 11.08
N LEU A 159 1.65 1.52 9.91
CA LEU A 159 0.77 1.41 8.75
C LEU A 159 -0.49 0.62 9.10
N TYR A 160 -0.36 -0.59 9.66
CA TYR A 160 -1.53 -1.42 9.96
C TYR A 160 -2.43 -0.81 11.04
N LEU A 161 -1.86 -0.23 12.10
CA LEU A 161 -2.64 0.40 13.16
C LEU A 161 -3.36 1.66 12.68
N SER A 162 -2.67 2.50 11.90
CA SER A 162 -3.27 3.70 11.32
C SER A 162 -4.36 3.37 10.30
N GLU A 163 -4.12 2.38 9.43
CA GLU A 163 -5.13 1.89 8.48
C GLU A 163 -6.37 1.35 9.19
N PHE A 164 -6.19 0.49 10.18
CA PHE A 164 -7.29 -0.03 10.98
C PHE A 164 -8.14 1.09 11.60
N TYR A 165 -7.47 2.09 12.17
CA TYR A 165 -8.17 3.21 12.79
C TYR A 165 -8.90 4.09 11.76
N LEU A 166 -8.32 4.32 10.58
CA LEU A 166 -8.99 5.04 9.49
C LEU A 166 -10.24 4.30 9.00
N LEU A 167 -10.14 2.98 8.81
CA LEU A 167 -11.29 2.15 8.43
C LEU A 167 -12.37 2.15 9.51
N LEU A 168 -11.98 2.14 10.79
CA LEU A 168 -12.90 2.24 11.91
C LEU A 168 -13.60 3.60 11.97
N LEU A 169 -12.85 4.69 11.75
CA LEU A 169 -13.39 6.05 11.69
C LEU A 169 -14.37 6.21 10.53
N ASN A 170 -14.01 5.75 9.34
CA ASN A 170 -14.88 5.81 8.16
C ASN A 170 -16.16 4.99 8.36
N ASN A 171 -16.09 3.85 9.06
CA ASN A 171 -17.29 3.08 9.39
C ASN A 171 -18.19 3.75 10.44
N ARG A 172 -17.66 4.67 11.25
CA ARG A 172 -18.46 5.45 12.22
C ARG A 172 -19.09 6.69 11.61
N ASN A 173 -18.50 7.22 10.52
CA ASN A 173 -18.98 8.39 9.79
C ASN A 173 -19.47 7.95 8.41
N PRO A 174 -20.70 7.44 8.29
CA PRO A 174 -21.22 6.96 7.01
C PRO A 174 -21.34 8.13 6.02
N ASN A 175 -20.93 7.87 4.78
CA ASN A 175 -20.99 8.84 3.68
C ASN A 175 -22.18 8.54 2.77
N PHE A 176 -22.46 9.45 1.83
CA PHE A 176 -23.53 9.28 0.84
C PHE A 176 -23.38 8.02 -0.04
N HIS A 177 -22.18 7.43 -0.10
CA HIS A 177 -21.90 6.19 -0.82
C HIS A 177 -21.93 4.92 0.05
N SER A 178 -22.21 5.04 1.36
CA SER A 178 -22.34 3.89 2.25
C SER A 178 -23.58 3.09 1.89
N THR A 179 -23.39 1.80 1.61
CA THR A 179 -24.49 0.85 1.32
C THR A 179 -24.56 -0.21 2.42
N PRO A 180 -25.73 -0.79 2.71
CA PRO A 180 -25.86 -1.84 3.74
C PRO A 180 -24.95 -3.06 3.50
N LEU A 181 -24.64 -3.36 2.24
CA LEU A 181 -23.69 -4.41 1.89
C LEU A 181 -22.25 -4.01 2.24
N LEU A 182 -21.85 -2.78 1.90
CA LEU A 182 -20.53 -2.25 2.22
C LEU A 182 -20.29 -2.20 3.74
N ASP A 183 -21.29 -1.82 4.52
CA ASP A 183 -21.19 -1.78 5.99
C ASP A 183 -20.95 -3.18 6.59
N LYS A 184 -21.61 -4.21 6.06
CA LYS A 184 -21.38 -5.61 6.49
C LYS A 184 -19.95 -6.04 6.15
N ILE A 185 -19.48 -5.72 4.95
CA ILE A 185 -18.11 -6.01 4.51
C ILE A 185 -17.11 -5.28 5.42
N ASN A 186 -17.32 -3.99 5.69
CA ASN A 186 -16.45 -3.18 6.54
C ASN A 186 -16.34 -3.73 7.96
N LYS A 187 -17.48 -4.11 8.57
CA LYS A 187 -17.51 -4.74 9.89
C LYS A 187 -16.75 -6.06 9.91
N CYS A 188 -16.96 -6.91 8.90
CA CYS A 188 -16.24 -8.17 8.76
C CYS A 188 -14.73 -7.94 8.62
N ALA A 189 -14.33 -7.03 7.72
CA ALA A 189 -12.95 -6.65 7.48
C ALA A 189 -12.29 -6.16 8.77
N LEU A 190 -12.93 -5.27 9.55
CA LEU A 190 -12.40 -4.77 10.81
C LEU A 190 -12.16 -5.89 11.85
N VAL A 191 -13.07 -6.87 11.95
CA VAL A 191 -12.90 -8.01 12.88
C VAL A 191 -11.68 -8.84 12.52
N VAL A 192 -11.45 -9.09 11.23
CA VAL A 192 -10.35 -9.95 10.76
C VAL A 192 -9.04 -9.20 10.52
N PHE A 193 -9.07 -7.86 10.45
CA PHE A 193 -7.93 -7.04 10.04
C PHE A 193 -6.69 -7.27 10.92
N ILE A 194 -6.84 -7.14 12.24
CA ILE A 194 -5.72 -7.29 13.19
C ILE A 194 -5.17 -8.72 13.19
N PRO A 195 -6.01 -9.79 13.32
CA PRO A 195 -5.53 -11.16 13.20
C PRO A 195 -4.75 -11.43 11.91
N ILE A 196 -5.28 -11.00 10.76
CA ILE A 196 -4.64 -11.19 9.45
C ILE A 196 -3.32 -10.42 9.38
N SER A 197 -3.29 -9.18 9.86
CA SER A 197 -2.09 -8.33 9.88
C SER A 197 -0.97 -8.94 10.74
N LEU A 198 -1.32 -9.51 11.89
CA LEU A 198 -0.36 -10.21 12.75
C LEU A 198 0.17 -11.50 12.11
N ILE A 199 -0.70 -12.29 11.47
CA ILE A 199 -0.29 -13.48 10.71
C ILE A 199 0.63 -13.08 9.55
N ALA A 200 0.30 -11.99 8.84
CA ALA A 200 1.11 -11.47 7.75
C ALA A 200 2.49 -11.00 8.24
N LEU A 201 2.55 -10.28 9.36
CA LEU A 201 3.79 -9.84 9.97
C LEU A 201 4.64 -11.03 10.45
N LYS A 202 4.03 -12.02 11.13
CA LYS A 202 4.72 -13.25 11.54
C LYS A 202 5.31 -13.98 10.34
N LYS A 203 4.54 -14.12 9.25
CA LYS A 203 4.98 -14.76 8.01
C LYS A 203 6.04 -13.93 7.26
N HIS A 204 6.02 -12.60 7.39
CA HIS A 204 7.05 -11.72 6.86
C HIS A 204 8.38 -11.95 7.60
N ILE A 205 8.34 -12.02 8.93
CA ILE A 205 9.50 -12.29 9.77
C ILE A 205 10.04 -13.71 9.56
N SER A 206 9.16 -14.71 9.39
CA SER A 206 9.56 -16.12 9.28
C SER A 206 10.01 -16.57 7.88
N LYS A 207 9.70 -15.80 6.82
CA LYS A 207 10.14 -16.09 5.44
C LYS A 207 11.57 -15.61 5.16
N ILE A 208 12.20 -14.99 6.15
CA ILE A 208 13.57 -14.49 6.16
C ILE A 208 14.42 -15.49 6.93
#